data_AF-A0A3A0CUC4-F1
#
_entry.id   AF-A0A3A0CUC4-F1
#
_cell.length_a   1.000
_cell.length_b   1.000
_cell.length_c   1.000
_cell.angle_alpha   90.00
_cell.angle_beta   90.00
_cell.angle_gamma   90.00
#
_symmetry.space_group_name_H-M   'P 1'
#
loop_
_entity.id
_entity.type
_entity.pdbx_description
1 polymer ?
#
loop_
_entity_poly.entity_id
_entity_poly.type
_entity_poly.pdbx_seq_one_letter_code
_entity_poly.pdbx_strand_id
1 'polypeptide(L)' 'MKYRTLGRTGLRCSEIGLGTWAFASQIYGTVTEREALNTIAAALDSGINFFD' A
#
# COMPACT_ATOMS: atom_id res chain seq x y z
N MET A 1 4.58 -12.96 3.80
CA MET A 1 4.33 -12.34 2.48
C MET A 1 5.00 -13.13 1.36
N LYS A 2 4.36 -13.30 0.19
CA LYS A 2 4.99 -13.79 -1.05
C LYS A 2 5.40 -12.60 -1.92
N TYR A 3 6.50 -12.74 -2.67
CA TYR A 3 7.02 -11.67 -3.53
C TYR A 3 7.21 -12.15 -4.96
N ARG A 4 6.97 -11.25 -5.93
CA ARG A 4 7.09 -11.47 -7.37
C ARG A 4 7.95 -10.37 -8.01
N THR A 5 8.59 -10.68 -9.13
CA THR A 5 9.32 -9.66 -9.90
C THR A 5 8.33 -8.83 -10.71
N LEU A 6 8.41 -7.50 -10.61
CA LEU A 6 7.53 -6.59 -11.36
C LEU A 6 8.01 -6.49 -12.82
N GLY A 7 7.44 -7.33 -13.69
CA GLY A 7 7.78 -7.34 -15.12
C GLY A 7 9.28 -7.52 -15.36
N ARG A 8 9.87 -6.60 -16.13
CA ARG A 8 11.31 -6.61 -16.48
C ARG A 8 12.16 -5.68 -15.60
N THR A 9 11.60 -5.12 -14.53
CA THR A 9 12.27 -4.07 -13.72
C THR A 9 13.32 -4.63 -12.76
N GLY A 10 13.25 -5.92 -12.44
CA GLY A 10 14.07 -6.53 -11.38
C GLY A 10 13.59 -6.19 -9.95
N LEU A 11 12.58 -5.33 -9.79
CA LEU A 11 12.00 -5.02 -8.49
C LEU A 11 11.23 -6.22 -7.95
N ARG A 12 11.43 -6.54 -6.66
CA ARG A 12 10.75 -7.64 -5.98
C ARG A 12 9.63 -7.07 -5.11
N CYS A 13 8.41 -7.13 -5.62
CA CYS A 13 7.22 -6.56 -4.98
C CYS A 13 6.40 -7.63 -4.27
N SER A 14 5.73 -7.28 -3.18
CA SER A 14 4.74 -8.13 -2.52
C SER A 14 3.63 -8.49 -3.52
N GLU A 15 3.14 -9.74 -3.48
CA GLU A 15 2.08 -10.21 -4.37
C GLU A 15 0.75 -9.44 -4.17
N ILE A 16 0.60 -8.80 -3.01
CA ILE A 16 -0.48 -7.88 -2.66
C ILE A 16 0.13 -6.49 -2.44
N GLY A 17 -0.50 -5.45 -3.01
CA GLY A 17 -0.13 -4.04 -2.80
C GLY A 17 -1.22 -3.26 -2.06
N LEU A 18 -0.85 -2.11 -1.51
CA LEU A 18 -1.79 -1.16 -0.89
C LEU A 18 -2.06 0.00 -1.86
N GLY A 19 -3.29 0.13 -2.33
CA GLY A 19 -3.73 1.32 -3.05
C GLY A 19 -4.06 2.47 -2.09
N THR A 20 -3.60 3.67 -2.41
CA THR A 20 -3.61 4.84 -1.51
C THR A 20 -4.59 5.93 -1.95
N TRP A 21 -5.36 5.70 -3.02
CA TRP A 21 -6.32 6.68 -3.56
C TRP A 21 -7.27 7.27 -2.50
N ALA A 22 -7.75 6.44 -1.57
CA ALA A 22 -8.68 6.88 -0.52
C ALA A 22 -8.06 7.87 0.49
N PHE A 23 -6.73 7.91 0.64
CA PHE A 23 -6.09 8.71 1.70
C PHE A 23 -6.15 10.21 1.44
N ALA A 24 -6.23 10.63 0.19
CA ALA A 24 -6.32 12.04 -0.20
C ALA A 24 -7.61 12.36 -1.00
N SER A 25 -8.52 11.40 -1.12
CA SER A 25 -9.78 11.54 -1.84
C SER A 25 -10.94 11.78 -0.87
N GLN A 26 -11.97 12.51 -1.32
CA GLN A 26 -13.23 12.68 -0.59
C GLN A 26 -14.36 11.80 -1.17
N ILE A 27 -14.08 11.00 -2.20
CA ILE A 27 -15.09 10.20 -2.91
C ILE A 27 -15.73 9.14 -2.01
N TYR A 28 -14.97 8.63 -1.03
CA TYR A 28 -15.41 7.59 -0.10
C TYR A 28 -15.59 8.10 1.34
N GLY A 29 -15.64 9.42 1.52
CA GLY A 29 -15.59 10.06 2.82
C GLY A 29 -14.16 10.45 3.23
N THR A 30 -14.06 11.13 4.37
CA THR A 30 -12.78 11.65 4.86
C THR A 30 -11.99 10.58 5.58
N VAL A 31 -10.72 10.40 5.18
CA VAL A 31 -9.71 9.65 5.92
C VAL A 31 -8.78 10.65 6.58
N THR A 32 -8.57 10.53 7.90
CA THR A 32 -7.62 11.38 8.60
C THR A 32 -6.18 10.96 8.30
N GLU A 33 -5.24 11.89 8.40
CA GLU A 33 -3.80 11.60 8.26
C GLU A 33 -3.36 10.47 9.20
N ARG A 34 -3.88 10.45 10.44
CA ARG A 34 -3.57 9.41 11.43
C ARG A 34 -4.03 8.03 10.95
N GLU A 35 -5.23 7.91 10.39
CA GLU A 35 -5.76 6.64 9.88
C GLU A 35 -4.98 6.16 8.66
N ALA A 36 -4.61 7.08 7.76
CA ALA A 36 -3.75 6.77 6.61
C ALA A 36 -2.38 6.23 7.07
N LEU A 37 -1.72 6.93 8.00
CA LEU A 37 -0.43 6.51 8.56
C LEU A 37 -0.52 5.15 9.27
N ASN A 38 -1.58 4.92 10.06
CA ASN A 38 -1.80 3.64 10.72
C ASN A 38 -2.01 2.50 9.71
N THR A 39 -2.71 2.77 8.60
CA THR A 39 -2.94 1.80 7.52
C THR A 39 -1.64 1.45 6.80
N ILE A 40 -0.80 2.45 6.51
CA ILE A 40 0.53 2.25 5.90
C ILE A 40 1.42 1.42 6.83
N ALA A 41 1.44 1.75 8.13
CA ALA A 41 2.22 0.99 9.12
C ALA A 41 1.78 -0.48 9.18
N ALA A 42 0.47 -0.75 9.26
CA ALA A 42 -0.05 -2.11 9.27
C ALA A 42 0.28 -2.89 7.98
N ALA A 43 0.28 -2.23 6.82
CA ALA A 43 0.67 -2.83 5.55
C ALA A 43 2.17 -3.22 5.56
N LEU A 44 3.04 -2.32 6.03
CA LEU A 44 4.47 -2.58 6.18
C LEU A 44 4.73 -3.76 7.14
N ASP A 45 4.07 -3.77 8.30
CA ASP A 45 4.18 -4.87 9.30
C ASP A 45 3.72 -6.21 8.72
N SER A 46 2.75 -6.19 7.79
CA SER A 46 2.28 -7.37 7.05
C SER A 46 3.23 -7.82 5.92
N GLY A 47 4.30 -7.06 5.67
CA GLY A 47 5.30 -7.33 4.64
C GLY A 47 4.96 -6.76 3.26
N ILE A 48 3.94 -5.91 3.13
CA ILE A 48 3.67 -5.20 1.87
C ILE A 48 4.80 -4.20 1.62
N ASN A 49 5.33 -4.20 0.40
CA ASN A 49 6.35 -3.22 -0.04
C ASN A 49 5.99 -2.53 -1.36
N PHE A 50 4.77 -2.75 -1.85
CA PHE A 50 4.25 -2.14 -3.06
C PHE A 50 3.02 -1.30 -2.73
N PHE A 51 3.12 0.00 -3.01
CA PHE A 51 2.11 1.01 -2.73
C PHE A 51 1.79 1.73 -4.04
N ASP A 52 0.51 1.82 -4.36
CA ASP A 52 -0.03 2.51 -5.54
C ASP A 52 -0.70 3.82 -5.13
#